data_AF-A0AA96XIC1-F1
#
_entry.id   AF-A0AA96XIC1-F1
#
_cell.length_a   1.000
_cell.length_b   1.000
_cell.length_c   1.000
_cell.angle_alpha   90.00
_cell.angle_beta   90.00
_cell.angle_gamma   90.00
#
_symmetry.space_group_name_H-M   'P 1'
#
loop_
_entity.id
_entity.type
_entity.pdbx_description
1 polymer ?
#
loop_
_entity_poly.entity_id
_entity_poly.type
_entity_poly.pdbx_seq_one_letter_code
_entity_poly.pdbx_strand_id
1 'polypeptide(L)'
;MRAALQLECLRGRILFDVARGQYRPRELMPTPVDAAVIRYGNELEARAHRLLGGDGAPGAGEVKLTKVHDVVGEGIRIHGEVVDREALRSFFPSFTLDLEGRVKDASCGCPHHRRSGLREGPCEHLLALRLAYARRRAEEEALRQTPEGRKLIRAETRSYVRRDAESGLETVYRVSLDGQVVAVEWGPRTGSPRHQRLWFDSDAEARGAYFARLEKLAADGYIDAASALV
;
A
#
# COMPACT_ATOMS: atom_id res chain seq x y z
N MET A 1 -10.57 -21.39 -6.52
CA MET A 1 -10.67 -22.49 -5.54
C MET A 1 -10.08 -22.14 -4.16
N ARG A 2 -8.87 -21.56 -4.04
CA ARG A 2 -8.21 -21.24 -2.75
C ARG A 2 -9.02 -20.33 -1.81
N ALA A 3 -9.62 -19.27 -2.33
CA ALA A 3 -10.40 -18.32 -1.53
C ALA A 3 -11.64 -18.97 -0.85
N ALA A 4 -12.31 -19.88 -1.56
CA ALA A 4 -13.45 -20.61 -1.00
C ALA A 4 -13.04 -21.51 0.16
N LEU A 5 -11.90 -22.21 0.05
CA LEU A 5 -11.38 -23.07 1.13
C LEU A 5 -10.94 -22.24 2.35
N GLN A 6 -10.35 -21.07 2.15
CA GLN A 6 -10.01 -20.15 3.24
C GLN A 6 -11.26 -19.65 3.98
N LEU A 7 -12.34 -19.36 3.25
CA LEU A 7 -13.62 -18.99 3.87
C LEU A 7 -14.19 -20.13 4.72
N GLU A 8 -14.11 -21.37 4.24
CA GLU A 8 -14.54 -22.54 5.04
C GLU A 8 -13.62 -22.80 6.25
N CYS A 9 -12.33 -22.42 6.18
CA CYS A 9 -11.47 -22.39 7.35
C CYS A 9 -11.94 -21.36 8.39
N LEU A 10 -12.30 -20.14 7.95
CA LEU A 10 -12.84 -19.10 8.85
C LEU A 10 -14.16 -19.55 9.52
N ARG A 11 -14.99 -20.27 8.77
CA ARG A 11 -16.24 -20.88 9.27
C ARG A 11 -16.01 -22.09 10.19
N GLY A 12 -14.77 -22.56 10.29
CA GLY A 12 -14.39 -23.71 11.09
C GLY A 12 -14.83 -25.06 10.54
N ARG A 13 -15.09 -25.19 9.23
CA ARG A 13 -15.47 -26.46 8.59
C ARG A 13 -14.30 -27.24 8.01
N ILE A 14 -13.24 -26.53 7.67
CA ILE A 14 -12.03 -27.07 7.05
C ILE A 14 -10.82 -26.58 7.86
N LEU A 15 -9.78 -27.41 7.94
CA LEU A 15 -8.50 -27.06 8.53
C LEU A 15 -7.40 -27.17 7.48
N PHE A 16 -6.48 -26.20 7.46
CA PHE A 16 -5.28 -26.27 6.63
C PHE A 16 -4.16 -26.98 7.40
N ASP A 17 -3.76 -28.18 6.94
CA ASP A 17 -2.60 -28.91 7.46
C ASP A 17 -1.33 -28.25 6.93
N VAL A 18 -0.65 -27.47 7.78
CA VAL A 18 0.58 -26.75 7.44
C VAL A 18 1.72 -27.71 7.07
N ALA A 19 1.82 -28.87 7.73
CA ALA A 19 2.91 -29.82 7.49
C ALA A 19 2.80 -30.49 6.12
N ARG A 20 1.57 -30.67 5.61
CA ARG A 20 1.31 -31.30 4.31
C ARG A 20 0.89 -30.32 3.21
N GLY A 21 0.64 -29.06 3.55
CA GLY A 21 0.16 -28.03 2.63
C GLY A 21 -1.23 -28.32 2.03
N GLN A 22 -2.09 -29.03 2.76
CA GLN A 22 -3.39 -29.53 2.26
C GLN A 22 -4.56 -29.12 3.16
N TYR A 23 -5.74 -28.91 2.55
CA TYR A 23 -6.98 -28.67 3.29
C TYR A 23 -7.65 -30.00 3.66
N ARG A 24 -8.19 -30.08 4.87
CA ARG A 24 -8.90 -31.26 5.38
C ARG A 24 -10.27 -30.90 5.95
N PRO A 25 -11.34 -31.66 5.63
CA PRO A 25 -12.62 -31.46 6.29
C PRO A 25 -12.47 -31.78 7.79
N ARG A 26 -12.77 -30.79 8.63
CA ARG A 26 -12.76 -30.92 10.09
C ARG A 26 -13.60 -29.81 10.68
N GLU A 27 -14.80 -30.17 11.13
CA GLU A 27 -15.68 -29.25 11.84
C GLU A 27 -15.14 -29.00 13.24
N LEU A 28 -14.82 -27.74 13.54
CA LEU A 28 -14.31 -27.28 14.84
C LEU A 28 -15.44 -26.87 15.80
N MET A 29 -16.60 -26.50 15.24
CA MET A 29 -17.76 -26.00 15.98
C MET A 29 -19.02 -26.76 15.53
N PRO A 30 -19.99 -27.01 16.43
CA PRO A 30 -21.28 -27.61 16.06
C PRO A 30 -22.10 -26.75 15.09
N THR A 31 -21.92 -25.43 15.17
CA THR A 31 -22.50 -24.46 14.24
C THR A 31 -21.37 -23.66 13.60
N PRO A 32 -21.33 -23.56 12.27
CA PRO A 32 -20.31 -22.80 11.56
C PRO A 32 -20.29 -21.34 12.01
N VAL A 33 -19.10 -20.77 12.14
CA VAL A 33 -18.95 -19.37 12.54
C VAL A 33 -19.50 -18.47 11.44
N ASP A 34 -20.36 -17.53 11.82
CA ASP A 34 -20.82 -16.51 10.89
C ASP A 34 -19.69 -15.54 10.57
N ALA A 35 -19.22 -15.59 9.32
CA ALA A 35 -18.16 -14.73 8.81
C ALA A 35 -18.51 -13.24 8.91
N ALA A 36 -19.80 -12.87 8.93
CA ALA A 36 -20.23 -11.48 9.11
C ALA A 36 -19.90 -10.96 10.52
N VAL A 37 -19.99 -11.81 11.54
CA VAL A 37 -19.73 -11.45 12.94
C VAL A 37 -18.24 -11.21 13.19
N ILE A 38 -17.38 -12.02 12.59
CA ILE A 38 -15.92 -11.96 12.78
C ILE A 38 -15.19 -11.13 11.72
N ARG A 39 -15.93 -10.43 10.85
CA ARG A 39 -15.36 -9.70 9.72
C ARG A 39 -14.43 -8.57 10.14
N TYR A 40 -14.73 -7.93 11.27
CA TYR A 40 -14.01 -6.76 11.78
C TYR A 40 -13.51 -7.04 13.18
N GLY A 41 -12.31 -6.57 13.51
CA GLY A 41 -11.73 -6.73 14.83
C GLY A 41 -12.38 -5.84 15.89
N ASN A 42 -13.00 -4.72 15.48
CA ASN A 42 -13.75 -3.83 16.37
C ASN A 42 -14.78 -2.98 15.61
N GLU A 43 -15.59 -2.21 16.36
CA GLU A 43 -16.59 -1.33 15.78
C GLU A 43 -16.02 -0.16 14.97
N LEU A 44 -14.83 0.36 15.35
CA LEU A 44 -14.17 1.47 14.63
C LEU A 44 -13.77 1.04 13.22
N GLU A 45 -13.26 -0.17 13.07
CA GLU A 45 -12.93 -0.81 11.81
C GLU A 45 -14.20 -1.07 10.98
N ALA A 46 -15.26 -1.59 11.61
CA ALA A 46 -16.54 -1.78 10.94
C ALA A 46 -17.11 -0.46 10.38
N ARG A 47 -17.01 0.65 11.15
CA ARG A 47 -17.39 1.99 10.68
C ARG A 47 -16.48 2.50 9.56
N ALA A 48 -15.17 2.28 9.66
CA ALA A 48 -14.22 2.67 8.60
C ALA A 48 -14.56 1.97 7.26
N HIS A 49 -14.85 0.68 7.29
CA HIS A 49 -15.28 -0.06 6.11
C HIS A 49 -16.64 0.41 5.55
N ARG A 50 -17.55 0.85 6.42
CA ARG A 50 -18.83 1.44 6.01
C ARG A 50 -18.64 2.74 5.22
N LEU A 51 -17.68 3.58 5.63
CA LEU A 51 -17.36 4.84 4.97
C LEU A 51 -16.80 4.64 3.55
N LEU A 52 -16.09 3.54 3.31
CA LEU A 52 -15.50 3.23 2.00
C LEU A 52 -16.50 2.65 1.00
N GLY A 53 -17.60 2.08 1.49
CA GLY A 53 -18.45 1.22 0.67
C GLY A 53 -17.82 -0.15 0.42
N GLY A 54 -18.69 -1.11 0.13
CA GLY A 54 -18.29 -2.45 -0.31
C GLY A 54 -17.91 -2.46 -1.80
N ASP A 55 -17.54 -3.64 -2.30
CA ASP A 55 -17.16 -3.90 -3.70
C ASP A 55 -18.28 -3.50 -4.68
N GLY A 56 -18.33 -2.21 -5.06
CA GLY A 56 -19.31 -1.64 -6.01
C GLY A 56 -20.59 -1.05 -5.41
N ALA A 57 -20.74 -0.99 -4.08
CA ALA A 57 -21.90 -0.34 -3.43
C ALA A 57 -21.50 1.04 -2.87
N PRO A 58 -22.29 2.11 -3.10
CA PRO A 58 -22.01 3.41 -2.51
C PRO A 58 -22.02 3.28 -0.99
N GLY A 59 -20.88 3.59 -0.36
CA GLY A 59 -20.75 3.57 1.09
C GLY A 59 -21.66 4.59 1.78
N ALA A 60 -21.71 4.50 3.11
CA ALA A 60 -22.34 5.54 3.93
C ALA A 60 -21.48 6.82 4.02
N GLY A 61 -20.33 6.84 3.34
CA GLY A 61 -19.46 8.00 3.25
C GLY A 61 -18.75 8.07 1.90
N GLU A 62 -17.89 9.08 1.77
CA GLU A 62 -17.01 9.24 0.62
C GLU A 62 -15.61 9.59 1.14
N VAL A 63 -14.61 8.79 0.74
CA VAL A 63 -13.21 8.99 1.14
C VAL A 63 -12.41 9.44 -0.06
N LYS A 64 -11.84 10.64 0.00
CA LYS A 64 -11.00 11.23 -1.05
C LYS A 64 -9.60 11.47 -0.53
N LEU A 65 -8.60 11.02 -1.29
CA LEU A 65 -7.21 11.42 -1.08
C LEU A 65 -7.02 12.81 -1.69
N THR A 66 -6.83 13.82 -0.84
CA THR A 66 -6.71 15.22 -1.28
C THR A 66 -5.28 15.54 -1.67
N LYS A 67 -4.30 15.00 -0.93
CA LYS A 67 -2.90 15.36 -1.09
C LYS A 67 -2.01 14.21 -0.60
N VAL A 68 -1.07 13.77 -1.44
CA VAL A 68 -0.09 12.70 -1.11
C VAL A 68 1.31 13.20 -1.48
N HIS A 69 2.22 13.24 -0.52
CA HIS A 69 3.60 13.69 -0.73
C HIS A 69 4.60 12.71 -0.15
N ASP A 70 5.64 12.43 -0.91
CA ASP A 70 6.83 11.79 -0.41
C ASP A 70 7.71 12.84 0.29
N VAL A 71 8.08 12.56 1.54
CA VAL A 71 8.93 13.39 2.39
C VAL A 71 10.25 12.64 2.55
N VAL A 72 11.30 13.19 1.94
CA VAL A 72 12.62 12.55 1.86
C VAL A 72 13.14 12.24 3.26
N GLY A 73 13.39 10.95 3.53
CA GLY A 73 13.92 10.48 4.82
C GLY A 73 12.86 10.25 5.91
N GLU A 74 11.62 10.71 5.73
CA GLU A 74 10.55 10.54 6.71
C GLU A 74 9.47 9.55 6.26
N GLY A 75 9.14 9.53 4.96
CA GLY A 75 8.13 8.64 4.37
C GLY A 75 7.03 9.41 3.64
N ILE A 76 5.82 8.86 3.56
CA ILE A 76 4.73 9.40 2.74
C ILE A 76 3.68 10.09 3.62
N ARG A 77 3.50 11.40 3.44
CA ARG A 77 2.44 12.15 4.09
C ARG A 77 1.16 12.15 3.25
N ILE A 78 0.07 11.71 3.86
CA ILE A 78 -1.23 11.51 3.24
C ILE A 78 -2.25 12.41 3.93
N HIS A 79 -3.00 13.15 3.12
CA HIS A 79 -4.15 13.93 3.53
C HIS A 79 -5.37 13.44 2.76
N GLY A 80 -6.52 13.47 3.43
CA GLY A 80 -7.79 13.18 2.79
C GLY A 80 -8.94 13.97 3.33
N GLU A 81 -10.05 13.84 2.63
CA GLU A 81 -11.37 14.26 3.06
C GLU A 81 -12.22 13.00 3.23
N VAL A 82 -12.90 12.88 4.35
CA VAL A 82 -13.85 11.81 4.63
C VAL A 82 -15.20 12.45 4.92
N VAL A 83 -16.13 12.31 3.99
CA VAL A 83 -17.52 12.70 4.15
C VAL A 83 -18.24 11.58 4.88
N ASP A 84 -18.66 11.83 6.13
CA ASP A 84 -19.48 10.90 6.90
C ASP A 84 -20.95 11.37 6.84
N ARG A 85 -21.81 10.58 6.19
CA ARG A 85 -23.24 10.92 6.06
C ARG A 85 -24.02 10.68 7.35
N GLU A 86 -23.58 9.79 8.24
CA GLU A 86 -24.21 9.60 9.54
C GLU A 86 -23.91 10.77 10.48
N ALA A 87 -22.67 11.25 10.44
CA ALA A 87 -22.28 12.45 11.19
C ALA A 87 -22.71 13.76 10.50
N LEU A 88 -23.24 13.70 9.27
CA LEU A 88 -23.59 14.85 8.41
C LEU A 88 -22.44 15.86 8.32
N ARG A 89 -21.19 15.38 8.22
CA ARG A 89 -20.00 16.23 8.30
C ARG A 89 -18.82 15.64 7.52
N SER A 90 -18.02 16.53 6.93
CA SER A 90 -16.69 16.20 6.39
C SER A 90 -15.61 16.33 7.45
N PHE A 91 -14.71 15.36 7.48
CA PHE A 91 -13.50 15.37 8.28
C PHE A 91 -12.26 15.36 7.38
N PHE A 92 -11.18 15.97 7.86
CA PHE A 92 -9.92 16.07 7.12
C PHE A 92 -8.80 15.31 7.82
N PRO A 93 -8.83 13.96 7.83
CA PRO A 93 -7.76 13.17 8.41
C PRO A 93 -6.45 13.34 7.64
N SER A 94 -5.33 13.27 8.35
CA SER A 94 -3.99 13.21 7.77
C SER A 94 -3.05 12.40 8.64
N PHE A 95 -2.04 11.78 8.03
CA PHE A 95 -0.98 11.07 8.73
C PHE A 95 0.24 10.88 7.83
N THR A 96 1.38 10.55 8.41
CA THR A 96 2.60 10.15 7.70
C THR A 96 2.80 8.64 7.86
N LEU A 97 3.01 7.93 6.76
CA LEU A 97 3.55 6.56 6.78
C LEU A 97 5.06 6.67 6.74
N ASP A 98 5.75 6.13 7.74
CA ASP A 98 7.20 6.07 7.70
C ASP A 98 7.71 5.02 6.71
N LEU A 99 9.04 4.95 6.57
CA LEU A 99 9.72 3.99 5.70
C LEU A 99 9.45 2.53 6.10
N GLU A 100 8.96 2.28 7.32
CA GLU A 100 8.57 0.96 7.81
C GLU A 100 7.04 0.72 7.74
N GLY A 101 6.28 1.64 7.13
CA GLY A 101 4.82 1.54 7.01
C GLY A 101 4.05 1.81 8.31
N ARG A 102 4.70 2.36 9.34
CA ARG A 102 4.08 2.76 10.60
C ARG A 102 3.51 4.17 10.47
N VAL A 103 2.45 4.43 11.21
CA VAL A 103 1.78 5.74 11.20
C VAL A 103 2.43 6.68 12.21
N LYS A 104 2.80 7.87 11.77
CA LYS A 104 3.29 9.00 12.57
C LYS A 104 2.48 10.26 12.25
N ASP A 105 2.49 11.23 13.16
CA ASP A 105 1.87 12.56 12.99
C ASP A 105 0.43 12.54 12.47
N ALA A 106 -0.37 11.62 13.02
CA ALA A 106 -1.78 11.48 12.67
C ALA A 106 -2.62 12.60 13.30
N SER A 107 -3.53 13.17 12.51
CA SER A 107 -4.44 14.22 12.94
C SER A 107 -5.82 14.03 12.30
N CYS A 108 -6.88 14.19 13.10
CA CYS A 108 -8.26 14.18 12.63
C CYS A 108 -9.15 15.08 13.50
N GLY A 109 -10.06 15.84 12.89
CA GLY A 109 -10.99 16.74 13.59
C GLY A 109 -12.17 16.05 14.31
N CYS A 110 -12.27 14.72 14.28
CA CYS A 110 -13.38 13.99 14.88
C CYS A 110 -13.33 13.97 16.43
N PRO A 111 -14.46 13.81 17.14
CA PRO A 111 -14.48 13.77 18.60
C PRO A 111 -13.64 12.65 19.22
N HIS A 112 -13.53 11.49 18.57
CA HIS A 112 -12.70 10.37 19.05
C HIS A 112 -11.22 10.79 19.13
N HIS A 113 -10.65 11.22 17.99
CA HIS A 113 -9.26 11.65 17.93
C HIS A 113 -8.98 12.90 18.78
N ARG A 114 -9.90 13.86 18.86
CA ARG A 114 -9.72 15.03 19.73
C ARG A 114 -9.67 14.69 21.23
N ARG A 115 -10.32 13.60 21.66
CA ARG A 115 -10.29 13.17 23.07
C ARG A 115 -9.06 12.33 23.41
N SER A 116 -8.77 11.31 22.60
CA SER A 116 -7.77 10.29 22.96
C SER A 116 -6.55 10.26 22.03
N GLY A 117 -6.54 11.05 20.96
CA GLY A 117 -5.49 11.03 19.95
C GLY A 117 -5.42 9.67 19.28
N LEU A 118 -4.33 8.95 19.52
CA LEU A 118 -4.13 7.54 19.13
C LEU A 118 -4.07 6.57 20.33
N ARG A 119 -4.28 7.05 21.56
CA ARG A 119 -4.16 6.23 22.79
C ARG A 119 -5.19 5.10 22.85
N GLU A 120 -6.38 5.32 22.30
CA GLU A 120 -7.46 4.34 22.17
C GLU A 120 -7.49 3.70 20.77
N GLY A 121 -6.44 3.92 19.97
CA GLY A 121 -6.37 3.53 18.57
C GLY A 121 -6.77 4.65 17.60
N PRO A 122 -6.70 4.38 16.29
CA PRO A 122 -7.11 5.32 15.25
C PRO A 122 -8.63 5.41 15.15
N CYS A 123 -9.15 6.61 14.86
CA CYS A 123 -10.57 6.78 14.55
C CYS A 123 -10.94 6.13 13.20
N GLU A 124 -12.23 5.91 12.99
CA GLU A 124 -12.79 5.38 11.74
C GLU A 124 -12.33 6.14 10.49
N HIS A 125 -12.17 7.47 10.59
CA HIS A 125 -11.72 8.33 9.49
C HIS A 125 -10.26 8.09 9.08
N LEU A 126 -9.36 7.92 10.07
CA LEU A 126 -7.95 7.62 9.81
C LEU A 126 -7.80 6.21 9.21
N LEU A 127 -8.56 5.24 9.73
CA LEU A 127 -8.62 3.88 9.18
C LEU A 127 -9.14 3.88 7.74
N ALA A 128 -10.25 4.57 7.48
CA ALA A 128 -10.83 4.66 6.15
C ALA A 128 -9.86 5.33 5.16
N LEU A 129 -9.19 6.41 5.55
CA LEU A 129 -8.18 7.06 4.72
C LEU A 129 -7.01 6.11 4.38
N ARG A 130 -6.50 5.36 5.36
CA ARG A 130 -5.42 4.37 5.15
C ARG A 130 -5.84 3.26 4.19
N LEU A 131 -7.04 2.73 4.35
CA LEU A 131 -7.59 1.70 3.48
C LEU A 131 -7.83 2.22 2.05
N ALA A 132 -8.36 3.44 1.90
CA ALA A 132 -8.52 4.09 0.59
C ALA A 132 -7.17 4.29 -0.11
N TYR A 133 -6.14 4.73 0.63
CA TYR A 133 -4.79 4.83 0.11
C TYR A 133 -4.25 3.47 -0.35
N ALA A 134 -4.37 2.43 0.48
CA ALA A 134 -3.90 1.09 0.15
C ALA A 134 -4.61 0.51 -1.09
N ARG A 135 -5.94 0.66 -1.20
CA ARG A 135 -6.72 0.23 -2.38
C ARG A 135 -6.26 0.93 -3.65
N ARG A 136 -6.16 2.27 -3.61
CA ARG A 136 -5.70 3.05 -4.75
C ARG A 136 -4.28 2.66 -5.18
N ARG A 137 -3.37 2.44 -4.23
CA ARG A 137 -2.00 1.99 -4.52
C ARG A 137 -1.98 0.60 -5.15
N ALA A 138 -2.80 -0.33 -4.66
CA ALA A 138 -2.92 -1.67 -5.24
C ALA A 138 -3.49 -1.64 -6.66
N GLU A 139 -4.51 -0.80 -6.91
CA GLU A 139 -5.08 -0.59 -8.24
C GLU A 139 -4.07 0.03 -9.21
N GLU A 140 -3.35 1.07 -8.78
CA GLU A 140 -2.27 1.71 -9.55
C GLU A 140 -1.16 0.71 -9.88
N GLU A 141 -0.73 -0.11 -8.92
CA GLU A 141 0.28 -1.15 -9.15
C GLU A 141 -0.23 -2.27 -10.06
N ALA A 142 -1.48 -2.69 -9.92
CA ALA A 142 -2.10 -3.69 -10.79
C ALA A 142 -2.19 -3.18 -12.24
N LEU A 143 -2.60 -1.93 -12.44
CA LEU A 143 -2.59 -1.28 -13.76
C LEU A 143 -1.17 -1.16 -14.32
N ARG A 144 -0.17 -0.81 -13.49
CA ARG A 144 1.24 -0.76 -13.90
C ARG A 144 1.77 -2.11 -14.39
N GLN A 145 1.25 -3.22 -13.87
CA GLN A 145 1.65 -4.55 -14.33
C GLN A 145 1.11 -4.92 -15.71
N THR A 146 0.09 -4.21 -16.22
CA THR A 146 -0.44 -4.46 -17.56
C THR A 146 0.36 -3.75 -18.65
N PRO A 147 0.48 -4.33 -19.87
CA PRO A 147 1.13 -3.67 -21.00
C PRO A 147 0.52 -2.30 -21.33
N GLU A 148 -0.78 -2.15 -21.17
CA GLU A 148 -1.51 -0.90 -21.41
C GLU A 148 -1.16 0.16 -20.36
N GLY A 149 -1.12 -0.20 -19.08
CA GLY A 149 -0.78 0.73 -18.01
C GLY A 149 0.68 1.19 -18.09
N ARG A 150 1.62 0.29 -18.44
CA ARG A 150 3.03 0.68 -18.68
C ARG A 150 3.18 1.75 -19.75
N LYS A 151 2.33 1.75 -20.79
CA LYS A 151 2.37 2.75 -21.87
C LYS A 151 1.88 4.13 -21.42
N LEU A 152 1.12 4.24 -20.34
CA LEU A 152 0.59 5.50 -19.82
C LEU A 152 1.57 6.21 -18.88
N ILE A 153 2.56 5.49 -18.34
CA ILE A 153 3.54 6.05 -17.41
C ILE A 153 4.50 6.98 -18.16
N ARG A 154 4.43 8.29 -17.88
CA ARG A 154 5.35 9.30 -18.43
C ARG A 154 6.41 9.79 -17.45
N ALA A 155 6.10 9.75 -16.16
CA ALA A 155 7.04 10.08 -15.12
C ALA A 155 6.84 9.14 -13.93
N GLU A 156 7.89 8.46 -13.50
CA GLU A 156 7.87 7.55 -12.36
C GLU A 156 9.27 7.46 -11.74
N THR A 157 9.36 7.48 -10.41
CA THR A 157 10.61 7.25 -9.69
C THR A 157 10.45 6.03 -8.80
N ARG A 158 11.39 5.07 -8.89
CA ARG A 158 11.43 3.87 -8.06
C ARG A 158 12.78 3.73 -7.39
N SER A 159 12.76 3.26 -6.16
CA SER A 159 13.95 3.02 -5.36
C SER A 159 14.06 1.54 -5.05
N TYR A 160 15.20 0.95 -5.37
CA TYR A 160 15.52 -0.45 -5.18
C TYR A 160 16.63 -0.55 -4.14
N VAL A 161 16.51 -1.50 -3.22
CA VAL A 161 17.48 -1.68 -2.13
C VAL A 161 17.98 -3.11 -2.15
N ARG A 162 19.30 -3.27 -1.98
CA ARG A 162 19.93 -4.58 -1.76
C ARG A 162 20.91 -4.47 -0.61
N ARG A 163 20.83 -5.40 0.33
CA ARG A 163 21.82 -5.53 1.39
C ARG A 163 22.91 -6.50 0.94
N ASP A 164 24.16 -6.07 1.04
CA ASP A 164 25.31 -6.92 0.81
C ASP A 164 25.45 -7.94 1.94
N ALA A 165 25.63 -9.22 1.59
CA ALA A 165 25.61 -10.31 2.55
C ALA A 165 26.86 -10.35 3.44
N GLU A 166 28.00 -9.86 2.95
CA GLU A 166 29.28 -9.92 3.66
C GLU A 166 29.51 -8.66 4.51
N SER A 167 29.30 -7.48 3.93
CA SER A 167 29.52 -6.20 4.61
C SER A 167 28.32 -5.71 5.41
N GLY A 168 27.12 -6.25 5.17
CA GLY A 168 25.87 -5.78 5.77
C GLY A 168 25.42 -4.40 5.29
N LEU A 169 26.16 -3.76 4.38
CA LEU A 169 25.86 -2.43 3.87
C LEU A 169 24.70 -2.46 2.87
N GLU A 170 23.82 -1.47 2.97
CA GLU A 170 22.71 -1.31 2.04
C GLU A 170 23.11 -0.45 0.85
N THR A 171 22.93 -1.00 -0.35
CA THR A 171 23.01 -0.25 -1.61
C THR A 171 21.62 0.17 -2.03
N VAL A 172 21.44 1.46 -2.28
CA VAL A 172 20.20 2.05 -2.79
C VAL A 172 20.40 2.38 -4.27
N TYR A 173 19.40 2.07 -5.08
CA TYR A 173 19.38 2.27 -6.52
C TYR A 173 18.07 2.96 -6.91
N ARG A 174 18.14 4.24 -7.26
CA ARG A 174 16.99 5.05 -7.66
C ARG A 174 16.95 5.17 -9.18
N VAL A 175 15.82 4.84 -9.79
CA VAL A 175 15.59 4.94 -11.23
C VAL A 175 14.39 5.87 -11.45
N SER A 176 14.59 6.95 -12.18
CA SER A 176 13.58 7.96 -12.47
C SER A 176 13.37 8.07 -13.97
N LEU A 177 12.13 7.95 -14.41
CA LEU A 177 11.65 8.29 -15.75
C LEU A 177 11.01 9.67 -15.70
N ASP A 178 11.37 10.52 -16.66
CA ASP A 178 10.74 11.82 -16.89
C ASP A 178 10.71 12.11 -18.40
N GLY A 179 9.60 11.74 -19.05
CA GLY A 179 9.42 11.82 -20.50
C GLY A 179 10.47 11.00 -21.25
N GLN A 180 11.35 11.68 -21.98
CA GLN A 180 12.44 11.09 -22.77
C GLN A 180 13.72 10.87 -21.97
N VAL A 181 13.73 11.13 -20.66
CA VAL A 181 14.92 11.05 -19.81
C VAL A 181 14.77 9.91 -18.81
N VAL A 182 15.82 9.08 -18.70
CA VAL A 182 15.99 8.13 -17.60
C VAL A 182 17.19 8.56 -16.77
N ALA A 183 16.94 8.96 -15.53
CA ALA A 183 17.95 9.26 -14.54
C ALA A 183 18.11 8.08 -13.58
N VAL A 184 19.35 7.77 -13.22
CA VAL A 184 19.71 6.65 -12.36
C VAL A 184 20.70 7.15 -11.32
N GLU A 185 20.43 6.89 -10.05
CA GLU A 185 21.32 7.19 -8.94
C GLU A 185 21.57 5.93 -8.14
N TRP A 186 22.82 5.60 -7.79
CA TRP A 186 23.09 4.41 -6.99
C TRP A 186 24.32 4.55 -6.10
N GLY A 187 24.28 3.90 -4.95
CA GLY A 187 25.39 3.92 -4.00
C GLY A 187 24.99 3.37 -2.62
N PRO A 188 25.90 3.40 -1.64
CA PRO A 188 25.56 3.06 -0.26
C PRO A 188 24.50 4.03 0.27
N ARG A 189 23.59 3.56 1.13
CA ARG A 189 22.55 4.40 1.76
C ARG A 189 23.16 5.59 2.51
N THR A 190 24.29 5.37 3.18
CA THR A 190 25.07 6.39 3.87
C THR A 190 26.34 6.67 3.06
N GLY A 191 26.26 7.59 2.11
CA GLY A 191 27.40 8.02 1.30
C GLY A 191 26.99 8.81 0.05
N SER A 192 27.96 9.13 -0.80
CA SER A 192 27.73 9.87 -2.05
C SER A 192 27.32 8.90 -3.16
N PRO A 193 26.09 9.02 -3.72
CA PRO A 193 25.67 8.18 -4.83
C PRO A 193 26.36 8.59 -6.14
N ARG A 194 26.56 7.61 -7.02
CA ARG A 194 26.85 7.85 -8.44
C ARG A 194 25.55 8.16 -9.14
N HIS A 195 25.60 8.99 -10.18
CA HIS A 195 24.45 9.30 -11.00
C HIS A 195 24.76 9.13 -12.48
N GLN A 196 23.74 8.78 -13.26
CA GLN A 196 23.77 8.68 -14.71
C GLN A 196 22.45 9.20 -15.26
N ARG A 197 22.49 9.99 -16.33
CA ARG A 197 21.31 10.42 -17.08
C ARG A 197 21.43 9.93 -18.52
N LEU A 198 20.34 9.40 -19.04
CA LEU A 198 20.20 8.91 -20.40
C LEU A 198 19.06 9.67 -21.06
N TRP A 199 19.30 10.14 -22.27
CA TRP A 199 18.31 10.81 -23.12
C TRP A 199 17.98 9.86 -24.28
N PHE A 200 16.70 9.82 -24.65
CA PHE A 200 16.19 8.98 -25.72
C PHE A 200 15.47 9.83 -26.77
N ASP A 201 15.33 9.31 -27.97
CA ASP A 201 14.68 10.02 -29.07
C ASP A 201 13.14 9.99 -28.95
N SER A 202 12.59 9.09 -28.12
CA SER A 202 11.16 8.97 -27.85
C SER A 202 10.81 8.56 -26.42
N ASP A 203 9.60 8.92 -25.97
CA ASP A 203 9.03 8.45 -24.69
C ASP A 203 8.93 6.92 -24.65
N ALA A 204 8.69 6.29 -25.79
CA ALA A 204 8.56 4.83 -25.87
C ALA A 204 9.89 4.13 -25.58
N GLU A 205 10.98 4.63 -26.14
CA GLU A 205 12.33 4.11 -25.88
C GLU A 205 12.77 4.36 -24.44
N ALA A 206 12.53 5.57 -23.92
CA ALA A 206 12.84 5.90 -22.52
C ALA A 206 12.10 4.98 -21.54
N ARG A 207 10.80 4.74 -21.77
CA ARG A 207 10.02 3.77 -20.98
C ARG A 207 10.57 2.35 -21.11
N GLY A 208 10.91 1.92 -22.32
CA GLY A 208 11.49 0.59 -22.56
C GLY A 208 12.77 0.40 -21.76
N ALA A 209 13.69 1.38 -21.83
CA ALA A 209 14.93 1.37 -21.07
C ALA A 209 14.70 1.43 -19.56
N TYR A 210 13.72 2.23 -19.10
CA TYR A 210 13.31 2.31 -17.70
C TYR A 210 12.86 0.94 -17.17
N PHE A 211 11.87 0.31 -17.80
CA PHE A 211 11.36 -1.00 -17.34
C PHE A 211 12.41 -2.10 -17.44
N ALA A 212 13.22 -2.14 -18.51
CA ALA A 212 14.31 -3.10 -18.64
C ALA A 212 15.33 -2.96 -17.49
N ARG A 213 15.61 -1.73 -17.02
CA ARG A 213 16.48 -1.48 -15.87
C ARG A 213 15.85 -2.02 -14.58
N LEU A 214 14.56 -1.79 -14.37
CA LEU A 214 13.85 -2.31 -13.19
C LEU A 214 13.84 -3.83 -13.15
N GLU A 215 13.55 -4.47 -14.28
CA GLU A 215 13.54 -5.94 -14.41
C GLU A 215 14.93 -6.52 -14.16
N LYS A 216 15.99 -5.86 -14.65
CA LYS A 216 17.37 -6.24 -14.34
C LYS A 216 17.69 -6.11 -12.86
N LEU A 217 17.30 -5.01 -12.20
CA LEU A 217 17.54 -4.83 -10.76
C LEU A 217 16.84 -5.91 -9.92
N ALA A 218 15.60 -6.24 -10.27
CA ALA A 218 14.86 -7.33 -9.63
C ALA A 218 15.56 -8.69 -9.82
N ALA A 219 16.04 -8.97 -11.04
CA ALA A 219 16.81 -10.19 -11.33
C ALA A 219 18.15 -10.24 -10.57
N ASP A 220 18.79 -9.09 -10.36
CA ASP A 220 20.04 -8.95 -9.59
C ASP A 220 19.82 -8.98 -8.05
N GLY A 221 18.60 -9.28 -7.61
CA GLY A 221 18.25 -9.46 -6.20
C GLY A 221 18.00 -8.16 -5.43
N TYR A 222 17.76 -7.03 -6.11
CA TYR A 222 17.29 -5.82 -5.45
C TYR A 222 15.79 -5.90 -5.17
N ILE A 223 15.37 -5.33 -4.04
CA ILE A 223 13.98 -5.27 -3.59
C ILE A 223 13.43 -3.86 -3.86
N ASP A 224 12.26 -3.75 -4.49
CA ASP A 224 11.58 -2.47 -4.69
C ASP A 224 11.09 -1.93 -3.33
N ALA A 225 11.64 -0.80 -2.90
CA ALA A 225 11.27 -0.14 -1.65
C ALA A 225 9.81 0.36 -1.67
N ALA A 226 9.26 0.66 -2.84
CA ALA A 226 7.86 1.05 -2.96
C ALA A 226 6.90 -0.15 -2.84
N SER A 227 7.36 -1.36 -3.14
CA SER A 227 6.58 -2.60 -2.94
C SER A 227 6.57 -3.05 -1.48
N ALA A 228 7.49 -2.57 -0.64
CA ALA A 228 7.51 -2.87 0.79
C ALA A 228 6.50 -2.05 1.62
N LEU A 229 5.89 -1.02 1.01
CA LEU A 229 4.94 -0.10 1.66
C LEU A 229 3.46 -0.46 1.40
N VAL A 230 3.20 -1.55 0.66
CA VAL A 230 1.85 -2.05 0.34
C VAL A 230 1.52 -3.27 1.19
#